data_AF-A0A7G3BT37-F1
#
_entry.id   AF-A0A7G3BT37-F1
#
_cell.length_a   1.000
_cell.length_b   1.000
_cell.length_c   1.000
_cell.angle_alpha   90.00
_cell.angle_beta   90.00
_cell.angle_gamma   90.00
#
_symmetry.space_group_name_H-M   'P 1'
#
loop_
_entity.id
_entity.type
_entity.pdbx_description
1 polymer ?
#
loop_
_entity_poly.entity_id
_entity_poly.type
_entity_poly.pdbx_seq_one_letter_code
_entity_poly.pdbx_strand_id
1 'polypeptide(L)'
;MVWAHDNLSEASRPSELDLALIKKGILDKNYKIINPSKIYEELNNLTPKRDIVPNSDAFKVLAYFRGLFQEINFNITLLKAQSNKDLESPTNKYVDMFTDLLFPLYCYQLSQNIFTRVNPSTMNVSLMAKDGSFIGQVKKNNSDCNWEQYNYIDLSSQRLNQHVKTSPRYIIAPQIPSFNSYELDWGNRELEIELLVNENGDVIKVGFPSIYFSDESDKVYQKLKPAFLKAKFYPYIEDGRARSFLILQPVELRSSESEPLFHKITKSIFGKK
;
A
#
# COMPACT_ATOMS: atom_id res chain seq x y z
N MET A 1 -26.38 31.30 -3.13
CA MET A 1 -25.40 31.22 -4.23
C MET A 1 -24.04 31.54 -3.63
N VAL A 2 -23.03 30.71 -3.94
CA VAL A 2 -21.59 30.78 -3.57
C VAL A 2 -21.24 30.69 -2.06
N TRP A 3 -20.32 29.88 -1.54
CA TRP A 3 -19.24 29.05 -2.11
C TRP A 3 -19.22 27.65 -1.47
N ALA A 4 -18.76 26.66 -2.25
CA ALA A 4 -18.42 25.32 -1.77
C ALA A 4 -17.39 25.41 -0.63
N HIS A 5 -17.66 24.74 0.49
CA HIS A 5 -16.63 24.47 1.47
C HIS A 5 -15.80 23.28 0.99
N ASP A 6 -14.64 23.62 0.42
CA ASP A 6 -13.51 22.75 0.11
C ASP A 6 -12.99 22.08 1.39
N ASN A 7 -13.56 20.95 1.76
CA ASN A 7 -12.96 20.05 2.74
C ASN A 7 -12.46 18.79 2.02
N LEU A 8 -11.37 18.99 1.30
CA LEU A 8 -10.44 17.95 0.91
C LEU A 8 -10.07 17.10 2.16
N SER A 9 -10.08 15.77 2.02
CA SER A 9 -9.63 14.81 3.05
C SER A 9 -8.20 15.16 3.51
N GLU A 10 -7.70 14.69 4.66
CA GLU A 10 -6.35 15.10 5.14
C GLU A 10 -5.20 14.57 4.29
N ALA A 11 -5.41 13.45 3.58
CA ALA A 11 -4.52 13.07 2.51
C ALA A 11 -4.56 14.07 1.35
N SER A 12 -5.51 14.99 1.34
CA SER A 12 -5.71 16.09 0.41
C SER A 12 -5.52 17.46 1.10
N ARG A 13 -5.07 17.50 2.37
CA ARG A 13 -4.62 18.75 3.02
C ARG A 13 -3.20 19.05 2.57
N PRO A 14 -2.86 20.33 2.30
CA PRO A 14 -1.52 20.70 1.89
C PRO A 14 -0.53 20.37 3.01
N SER A 15 0.58 19.72 2.68
CA SER A 15 1.69 19.59 3.61
C SER A 15 2.29 20.98 3.92
N GLU A 16 3.11 21.09 4.97
CA GLU A 16 3.87 22.32 5.23
C GLU A 16 4.74 22.72 4.02
N LEU A 17 5.24 21.72 3.29
CA LEU A 17 5.99 21.92 2.06
C LEU A 17 5.10 22.46 0.93
N ASP A 18 3.89 21.90 0.73
CA ASP A 18 2.92 22.43 -0.25
C ASP A 18 2.65 23.93 0.01
N LEU A 19 2.37 24.29 1.27
CA LEU A 19 2.08 25.67 1.67
C LEU A 19 3.29 26.60 1.48
N ALA A 20 4.49 26.15 1.86
CA ALA A 20 5.71 26.91 1.69
C ALA A 20 6.01 27.21 0.21
N LEU A 21 5.82 26.21 -0.66
CA LEU A 21 6.07 26.36 -2.09
C LEU A 21 5.05 27.27 -2.78
N ILE A 22 3.78 27.26 -2.35
CA ILE A 22 2.78 28.25 -2.78
C ILE A 22 3.20 29.65 -2.36
N LYS A 23 3.58 29.84 -1.09
CA LYS A 23 4.01 31.14 -0.56
C LYS A 23 5.23 31.69 -1.29
N LYS A 24 6.14 30.82 -1.74
CA LYS A 24 7.33 31.18 -2.53
C LYS A 24 7.02 31.46 -4.02
N GLY A 25 5.78 31.24 -4.46
CA GLY A 25 5.36 31.39 -5.86
C GLY A 25 5.97 30.34 -6.78
N ILE A 26 6.28 29.15 -6.24
CA ILE A 26 6.76 27.99 -7.01
C ILE A 26 5.57 27.18 -7.52
N LEU A 27 4.53 27.06 -6.69
CA LEU A 27 3.26 26.42 -7.01
C LEU A 27 2.13 27.47 -7.13
N ASP A 28 1.12 27.18 -7.94
CA ASP A 28 -0.16 27.89 -7.92
C ASP A 28 -1.12 27.36 -6.84
N LYS A 29 -2.31 27.95 -6.75
CA LYS A 29 -3.36 27.52 -5.80
C LYS A 29 -3.90 26.11 -6.06
N ASN A 30 -3.65 25.54 -7.24
CA ASN A 30 -3.99 24.18 -7.62
C ASN A 30 -2.78 23.24 -7.47
N TYR A 31 -1.73 23.67 -6.77
CA TYR A 31 -0.50 22.92 -6.52
C TYR A 31 0.28 22.56 -7.79
N LYS A 32 0.00 23.22 -8.92
CA LYS A 32 0.76 23.05 -10.17
C LYS A 32 2.03 23.88 -10.14
N ILE A 33 3.12 23.32 -10.66
CA ILE A 33 4.40 24.02 -10.75
C ILE A 33 4.29 25.13 -11.81
N ILE A 34 4.50 26.37 -11.38
CA ILE A 34 4.44 27.57 -12.24
C ILE A 34 5.79 28.28 -12.35
N ASN A 35 6.74 27.97 -11.47
CA ASN A 35 8.10 28.52 -11.53
C ASN A 35 9.16 27.43 -11.34
N PRO A 36 9.44 26.62 -12.39
CA PRO A 36 10.41 25.53 -12.32
C PRO A 36 11.86 26.03 -12.15
N SER A 37 12.18 27.27 -12.55
CA SER A 37 13.54 27.81 -12.37
C SER A 37 13.93 27.96 -10.90
N LYS A 38 12.98 28.40 -10.05
CA LYS A 38 13.18 28.51 -8.59
C LYS A 38 13.32 27.15 -7.89
N ILE A 39 12.82 26.07 -8.48
CA ILE A 39 12.97 24.72 -7.94
C ILE A 39 14.44 24.33 -7.89
N TYR A 40 15.20 24.64 -8.94
CA TYR A 40 16.63 24.31 -9.03
C TYR A 40 17.48 25.18 -8.09
N GLU A 41 17.12 26.45 -7.90
CA GLU A 41 17.83 27.36 -6.99
C GLU A 41 17.68 26.95 -5.51
N GLU A 42 16.50 26.46 -5.10
CA GLU A 42 16.22 26.07 -3.72
C GLU A 42 16.65 24.61 -3.38
N LEU A 43 16.68 23.70 -4.37
CA LEU A 43 16.93 22.27 -4.12
C LEU A 43 18.34 21.78 -4.43
N ASN A 44 19.22 22.60 -5.01
CA ASN A 44 20.63 22.24 -5.21
C ASN A 44 21.36 21.87 -3.90
N ASN A 45 20.80 22.21 -2.74
CA ASN A 45 21.34 21.87 -1.42
C ASN A 45 20.72 20.61 -0.77
N LEU A 46 19.70 19.99 -1.38
CA LEU A 46 18.87 18.96 -0.74
C LEU A 46 18.92 17.57 -1.37
N THR A 47 19.83 17.31 -2.32
CA THR A 47 19.93 15.99 -2.95
C THR A 47 21.11 15.17 -2.42
N PRO A 48 21.01 14.50 -1.27
CA PRO A 48 21.99 13.50 -0.92
C PRO A 48 21.86 12.31 -1.88
N LYS A 49 22.99 11.87 -2.43
CA LYS A 49 23.19 10.45 -2.73
C LYS A 49 22.89 9.71 -1.43
N ARG A 50 21.82 8.95 -1.36
CA ARG A 50 21.57 8.05 -0.23
C ARG A 50 21.76 6.63 -0.72
N ASP A 51 22.71 5.93 -0.11
CA ASP A 51 22.69 4.48 -0.12
C ASP A 51 21.44 4.06 0.67
N ILE A 52 20.42 3.58 -0.03
CA ILE A 52 19.16 3.16 0.60
C ILE A 52 19.36 1.86 1.38
N VAL A 53 20.34 1.06 0.96
CA VAL A 53 20.75 -0.19 1.63
C VAL A 53 22.26 -0.13 1.84
N PRO A 54 22.76 0.43 2.96
CA PRO A 54 24.20 0.69 3.13
C PRO A 54 25.08 -0.58 3.24
N ASN A 55 24.52 -1.77 3.47
CA ASN A 55 25.29 -2.97 3.85
C ASN A 55 24.70 -4.28 3.26
N SER A 56 24.53 -4.37 1.94
CA SER A 56 24.14 -5.63 1.29
C SER A 56 25.29 -6.21 0.47
N ASP A 57 25.70 -7.44 0.79
CA ASP A 57 26.69 -8.19 0.00
C ASP A 57 26.13 -8.68 -1.35
N ALA A 58 24.81 -8.53 -1.56
CA ALA A 58 24.12 -8.97 -2.77
C ALA A 58 23.96 -7.84 -3.80
N PHE A 59 23.66 -6.63 -3.35
CA PHE A 59 23.38 -5.50 -4.25
C PHE A 59 23.61 -4.15 -3.57
N LYS A 60 23.89 -3.11 -4.36
CA LYS A 60 23.95 -1.71 -3.92
C LYS A 60 22.84 -0.90 -4.58
N VAL A 61 22.14 -0.05 -3.83
CA VAL A 61 21.09 0.84 -4.36
C VAL A 61 21.45 2.30 -4.11
N LEU A 62 21.59 3.07 -5.18
CA LEU A 62 21.79 4.51 -5.16
C LEU A 62 20.54 5.22 -5.65
N ALA A 63 19.94 6.07 -4.83
CA ALA A 63 18.85 6.94 -5.26
C ALA A 63 19.32 8.36 -5.58
N TYR A 64 18.77 8.91 -6.65
CA TYR A 64 18.93 10.29 -7.09
C TYR A 64 17.55 10.94 -7.25
N PHE A 65 17.37 12.10 -6.64
CA PHE A 65 16.14 12.87 -6.72
C PHE A 65 16.41 14.16 -7.50
N ARG A 66 15.59 14.49 -8.48
CA ARG A 66 15.67 15.77 -9.21
C ARG A 66 14.37 16.53 -9.14
N GLY A 67 14.52 17.84 -9.04
CA GLY A 67 13.41 18.75 -8.77
C GLY A 67 12.72 18.41 -7.45
N LEU A 68 11.48 18.85 -7.30
CA LEU A 68 10.63 18.47 -6.17
C LEU A 68 10.08 17.05 -6.39
N PHE A 69 10.93 16.03 -6.30
CA PHE A 69 10.54 14.63 -6.53
C PHE A 69 9.95 14.33 -7.92
N GLN A 70 10.19 15.17 -8.93
CA GLN A 70 9.65 14.96 -10.30
C GLN A 70 10.36 13.82 -11.04
N GLU A 71 11.60 13.54 -10.66
CA GLU A 71 12.37 12.43 -11.20
C GLU A 71 13.14 11.75 -10.07
N ILE A 72 12.88 10.46 -9.86
CA ILE A 72 13.53 9.63 -8.86
C ILE A 72 14.20 8.46 -9.58
N ASN A 73 15.53 8.43 -9.58
CA ASN A 73 16.31 7.39 -10.22
C ASN A 73 16.91 6.46 -9.17
N PHE A 74 16.64 5.17 -9.27
CA PHE A 74 17.25 4.11 -8.49
C PHE A 74 18.23 3.34 -9.36
N ASN A 75 19.52 3.52 -9.10
CA ASN A 75 20.58 2.78 -9.77
C ASN A 75 21.01 1.63 -8.87
N ILE A 76 20.83 0.41 -9.36
CA ILE A 76 21.03 -0.83 -8.61
C ILE A 76 22.18 -1.59 -9.24
N THR A 77 23.16 -1.95 -8.43
CA THR A 77 24.30 -2.77 -8.85
C THR A 77 24.21 -4.13 -8.18
N LEU A 78 24.13 -5.21 -8.96
CA LEU A 78 24.22 -6.58 -8.44
C LEU A 78 25.68 -6.91 -8.16
N LEU A 79 26.05 -7.10 -6.90
CA LEU A 79 27.43 -7.34 -6.49
C LEU A 79 27.88 -8.79 -6.70
N LYS A 80 26.92 -9.72 -6.83
CA LYS A 80 27.16 -11.14 -7.09
C LYS A 80 27.21 -11.51 -8.57
N ALA A 81 26.71 -10.67 -9.46
CA ALA A 81 26.83 -10.86 -10.91
C ALA A 81 28.01 -10.04 -11.40
N GLN A 82 29.07 -10.69 -11.90
CA GLN A 82 30.24 -10.00 -12.43
C GLN A 82 29.88 -9.29 -13.73
N SER A 83 29.10 -9.93 -14.58
CA SER A 83 28.60 -9.40 -15.85
C SER A 83 27.12 -9.76 -16.08
N ASN A 84 26.47 -9.09 -17.03
CA ASN A 84 25.07 -9.37 -17.39
C ASN A 84 24.85 -10.79 -17.96
N LYS A 85 25.92 -11.45 -18.43
CA LYS A 85 25.91 -12.84 -18.90
C LYS A 85 25.82 -13.87 -17.78
N ASP A 86 26.10 -13.48 -16.54
CA ASP A 86 26.04 -14.37 -15.37
C ASP A 86 24.60 -14.60 -14.89
N LEU A 87 23.64 -13.88 -15.45
CA LEU A 87 22.24 -13.94 -15.06
C LEU A 87 21.45 -14.93 -15.91
N GLU A 88 20.63 -15.72 -15.24
CA GLU A 88 19.65 -16.57 -15.92
C GLU A 88 18.66 -15.72 -16.72
N SER A 89 18.35 -16.17 -17.94
CA SER A 89 17.32 -15.55 -18.76
C SER A 89 15.91 -15.96 -18.27
N PRO A 90 14.93 -15.04 -18.29
CA PRO A 90 15.04 -13.67 -18.80
C PRO A 90 15.49 -12.68 -17.71
N THR A 91 16.41 -11.78 -18.06
CA THR A 91 17.02 -10.82 -17.12
C THR A 91 16.03 -9.77 -16.59
N ASN A 92 14.91 -9.57 -17.28
CA ASN A 92 13.83 -8.66 -16.86
C ASN A 92 13.25 -9.04 -15.49
N LYS A 93 13.20 -10.32 -15.13
CA LYS A 93 12.71 -10.79 -13.81
C LYS A 93 13.40 -10.08 -12.64
N TYR A 94 14.70 -9.80 -12.77
CA TYR A 94 15.45 -9.09 -11.73
C TYR A 94 15.06 -7.62 -11.66
N VAL A 95 14.84 -6.97 -12.81
CA VAL A 95 14.40 -5.57 -12.87
C VAL A 95 12.98 -5.43 -12.32
N ASP A 96 12.09 -6.36 -12.65
CA ASP A 96 10.71 -6.40 -12.15
C ASP A 96 10.69 -6.55 -10.63
N MET A 97 11.49 -7.48 -10.07
CA MET A 97 11.60 -7.68 -8.62
C MET A 97 11.99 -6.38 -7.87
N PHE A 98 12.98 -5.64 -8.35
CA PHE A 98 13.36 -4.36 -7.73
C PHE A 98 12.32 -3.27 -7.96
N THR A 99 11.67 -3.27 -9.13
CA THR A 99 10.59 -2.34 -9.42
C THR A 99 9.43 -2.56 -8.46
N ASP A 100 9.02 -3.80 -8.22
CA ASP A 100 7.92 -4.15 -7.32
C ASP A 100 8.25 -3.83 -5.86
N LEU A 101 9.53 -3.89 -5.47
CA LEU A 101 9.99 -3.47 -4.15
C LEU A 101 9.98 -1.94 -3.99
N LEU A 102 10.44 -1.20 -5.00
CA LEU A 102 10.67 0.25 -4.91
C LEU A 102 9.45 1.07 -5.26
N PHE A 103 8.59 0.58 -6.15
CA PHE A 103 7.41 1.31 -6.62
C PHE A 103 6.41 1.67 -5.50
N PRO A 104 6.09 0.78 -4.55
CA PRO A 104 5.25 1.13 -3.41
C PRO A 104 5.88 2.21 -2.51
N LEU A 105 7.19 2.17 -2.30
CA LEU A 105 7.92 3.20 -1.53
C LEU A 105 7.90 4.55 -2.24
N TYR A 106 8.11 4.53 -3.55
CA TYR A 106 7.97 5.70 -4.42
C TYR A 106 6.58 6.33 -4.29
N CYS A 107 5.51 5.54 -4.48
CA CYS A 107 4.14 6.02 -4.37
C CYS A 107 3.81 6.54 -2.95
N TYR A 108 4.30 5.89 -1.90
CA TYR A 108 4.16 6.36 -0.52
C TYR A 108 4.85 7.70 -0.29
N GLN A 109 6.05 7.89 -0.83
CA GLN A 109 6.79 9.14 -0.67
C GLN A 109 6.10 10.30 -1.41
N LEU A 110 5.54 10.03 -2.59
CA LEU A 110 4.76 11.02 -3.34
C LEU A 110 3.41 11.32 -2.72
N SER A 111 2.80 10.39 -1.97
CA SER A 111 1.50 10.64 -1.36
C SER A 111 1.55 11.66 -0.22
N GLN A 112 2.73 11.93 0.33
CA GLN A 112 2.93 12.88 1.44
C GLN A 112 2.66 14.35 1.05
N ASN A 113 2.61 14.69 -0.23
CA ASN A 113 2.34 16.07 -0.69
C ASN A 113 1.28 16.08 -1.80
N ILE A 114 0.53 17.18 -1.92
CA ILE A 114 -0.43 17.37 -3.01
C ILE A 114 0.30 17.58 -4.33
N PHE A 115 1.31 18.45 -4.35
CA PHE A 115 1.98 18.82 -5.60
C PHE A 115 2.63 17.61 -6.30
N THR A 116 3.15 16.62 -5.57
CA THR A 116 3.75 15.39 -6.13
C THR A 116 2.74 14.43 -6.77
N ARG A 117 1.46 14.53 -6.40
CA ARG A 117 0.37 13.75 -7.00
C ARG A 117 -0.21 14.42 -8.23
N VAL A 118 -0.32 15.74 -8.20
CA VAL A 118 -0.94 16.53 -9.27
C VAL A 118 0.03 16.80 -10.43
N ASN A 119 1.33 16.93 -10.16
CA ASN A 119 2.34 17.16 -11.18
C ASN A 119 2.94 15.81 -11.65
N PRO A 120 3.30 15.67 -12.95
CA PRO A 120 3.96 14.47 -13.44
C PRO A 120 5.26 14.19 -12.67
N SER A 121 5.38 12.96 -12.21
CA SER A 121 6.59 12.45 -11.56
C SER A 121 6.93 11.07 -12.12
N THR A 122 8.22 10.77 -12.19
CA THR A 122 8.74 9.53 -12.75
C THR A 122 9.71 8.83 -11.81
N MET A 123 9.56 7.52 -11.69
CA MET A 123 10.53 6.61 -11.10
C MET A 123 11.26 5.86 -12.21
N ASN A 124 12.59 5.88 -12.20
CA ASN A 124 13.40 5.03 -13.06
C ASN A 124 14.18 4.05 -12.19
N VAL A 125 14.13 2.77 -12.53
CA VAL A 125 14.94 1.72 -11.92
C VAL A 125 15.91 1.24 -13.00
N SER A 126 17.20 1.38 -12.76
CA SER A 126 18.26 0.91 -13.64
C SER A 126 19.08 -0.15 -12.93
N LEU A 127 19.23 -1.32 -13.56
CA LEU A 127 19.96 -2.46 -13.01
C LEU A 127 21.22 -2.73 -13.82
N MET A 128 22.35 -2.82 -13.13
CA MET A 128 23.68 -3.06 -13.69
C MET A 128 24.38 -4.18 -12.94
N ALA A 129 25.23 -4.94 -13.64
CA ALA A 129 26.13 -5.90 -13.01
C ALA A 129 27.34 -5.16 -12.40
N LYS A 130 28.20 -5.90 -11.67
CA LYS A 130 29.35 -5.33 -10.98
C LYS A 130 30.38 -4.69 -11.92
N ASP A 131 30.57 -5.23 -13.13
CA ASP A 131 31.42 -4.64 -14.17
C ASP A 131 30.82 -3.40 -14.85
N GLY A 132 29.58 -3.03 -14.51
CA GLY A 132 28.85 -1.94 -15.14
C GLY A 132 28.09 -2.33 -16.40
N SER A 133 28.07 -3.61 -16.78
CA SER A 133 27.24 -4.08 -17.89
C SER A 133 25.75 -3.91 -17.55
N PHE A 134 25.00 -3.42 -18.53
CA PHE A 134 23.58 -3.13 -18.39
C PHE A 134 22.76 -4.43 -18.38
N ILE A 135 21.84 -4.53 -17.42
CA ILE A 135 20.92 -5.67 -17.29
C ILE A 135 19.53 -5.27 -17.78
N GLY A 136 19.03 -4.11 -17.35
CA GLY A 136 17.74 -3.61 -17.77
C GLY A 136 17.31 -2.36 -17.02
N GLN A 137 16.22 -1.76 -17.48
CA GLN A 137 15.62 -0.59 -16.84
C GLN A 137 14.10 -0.62 -16.97
N VAL A 138 13.43 -0.06 -15.97
CA VAL A 138 11.99 0.17 -15.99
C VAL A 138 11.72 1.60 -15.55
N LYS A 139 10.76 2.24 -16.23
CA LYS A 139 10.23 3.55 -15.86
C LYS A 139 8.77 3.40 -15.44
N LYS A 140 8.41 3.98 -14.30
CA LYS A 140 7.04 4.07 -13.80
C LYS A 140 6.66 5.52 -13.60
N ASN A 141 5.39 5.85 -13.83
CA ASN A 141 4.87 7.19 -13.59
C ASN A 141 4.09 7.22 -12.28
N ASN A 142 3.96 8.39 -11.69
CA ASN A 142 3.09 8.57 -10.53
C ASN A 142 1.60 8.34 -10.88
N SER A 143 1.19 8.45 -12.16
CA SER A 143 -0.14 8.04 -12.62
C SER A 143 -0.44 6.55 -12.40
N ASP A 144 0.60 5.73 -12.27
CA ASP A 144 0.46 4.28 -12.07
C ASP A 144 0.27 3.93 -10.58
N CYS A 145 0.39 4.92 -9.68
CA CYS A 145 0.17 4.73 -8.25
C CYS A 145 -1.32 4.58 -7.95
N ASN A 146 -1.65 3.60 -7.10
CA ASN A 146 -2.99 3.46 -6.56
C ASN A 146 -3.18 4.45 -5.40
N TRP A 147 -3.46 5.72 -5.71
CA TRP A 147 -3.51 6.80 -4.71
C TRP A 147 -4.54 6.58 -3.60
N GLU A 148 -5.58 5.79 -3.87
CA GLU A 148 -6.55 5.38 -2.85
C GLU A 148 -5.88 4.67 -1.67
N GLN A 149 -4.73 4.01 -1.89
CA GLN A 149 -3.94 3.33 -0.87
C GLN A 149 -3.34 4.26 0.18
N TYR A 150 -3.21 5.54 -0.13
CA TYR A 150 -2.55 6.51 0.74
C TYR A 150 -3.52 7.58 1.27
N ASN A 151 -4.81 7.44 0.98
CA ASN A 151 -5.83 8.41 1.33
C ASN A 151 -6.68 7.99 2.54
N TYR A 152 -6.24 7.00 3.31
CA TYR A 152 -6.93 6.48 4.49
C TYR A 152 -6.03 6.44 5.72
N ILE A 153 -6.64 6.37 6.90
CA ILE A 153 -5.96 6.13 8.17
C ILE A 153 -5.75 4.63 8.34
N ASP A 154 -4.51 4.18 8.44
CA ASP A 154 -4.17 2.78 8.69
C ASP A 154 -4.36 2.46 10.17
N LEU A 155 -5.49 1.82 10.51
CA LEU A 155 -5.78 1.27 11.83
C LEU A 155 -5.43 -0.22 11.93
N SER A 156 -4.91 -0.85 10.88
CA SER A 156 -4.47 -2.25 10.88
C SER A 156 -3.06 -2.42 11.46
N SER A 157 -2.22 -1.38 11.38
CA SER A 157 -0.88 -1.42 11.94
C SER A 157 -0.89 -1.32 13.48
N GLN A 158 -0.28 -2.31 14.15
CA GLN A 158 -0.11 -2.35 15.61
C GLN A 158 0.74 -1.19 16.20
N ARG A 159 1.22 -0.26 15.36
CA ARG A 159 2.07 0.88 15.75
C ARG A 159 1.30 2.13 16.14
N LEU A 160 -0.03 2.10 16.18
CA LEU A 160 -0.79 3.21 16.74
C LEU A 160 -0.67 3.21 18.27
N ASN A 161 0.12 4.19 18.72
CA ASN A 161 0.25 4.65 20.11
C ASN A 161 -1.09 4.60 20.86
N GLN A 162 -0.98 4.40 22.18
CA GLN A 162 -2.01 4.28 23.22
C GLN A 162 -3.03 5.45 23.32
N HIS A 163 -3.14 6.31 22.30
CA HIS A 163 -4.01 7.47 22.24
C HIS A 163 -5.18 7.37 21.23
N VAL A 164 -5.31 6.28 20.46
CA VAL A 164 -6.50 6.05 19.62
C VAL A 164 -7.65 5.56 20.50
N LYS A 165 -8.52 6.50 20.90
CA LYS A 165 -9.52 6.31 21.96
C LYS A 165 -10.74 5.45 21.61
N THR A 166 -10.97 5.05 20.36
CA THR A 166 -12.10 4.18 20.01
C THR A 166 -11.86 3.41 18.71
N SER A 167 -11.88 2.07 18.77
CA SER A 167 -11.95 1.22 17.58
C SER A 167 -13.22 1.54 16.76
N PRO A 168 -13.14 1.56 15.42
CA PRO A 168 -14.30 1.73 14.56
C PRO A 168 -15.43 0.75 14.91
N ARG A 169 -16.68 1.23 14.89
CA ARG A 169 -17.86 0.43 15.24
C ARG A 169 -18.73 0.23 14.02
N TYR A 170 -19.31 -0.96 13.89
CA TYR A 170 -20.31 -1.24 12.86
C TYR A 170 -21.61 -0.48 13.12
N ILE A 171 -22.17 0.11 12.06
CA ILE A 171 -23.61 0.41 11.95
C ILE A 171 -24.34 -0.85 11.51
N ILE A 172 -23.81 -1.52 10.48
CA ILE A 172 -24.32 -2.78 9.95
C ILE A 172 -23.17 -3.78 10.01
N ALA A 173 -23.28 -4.74 10.94
CA ALA A 173 -22.30 -5.81 11.04
C ALA A 173 -22.41 -6.77 9.83
N PRO A 174 -21.29 -7.35 9.38
CA PRO A 174 -21.29 -8.34 8.30
C PRO A 174 -22.14 -9.56 8.71
N GLN A 175 -23.04 -9.99 7.83
CA GLN A 175 -23.81 -11.22 8.02
C GLN A 175 -22.96 -12.41 7.57
N ILE A 176 -22.22 -13.01 8.50
CA ILE A 176 -21.32 -14.13 8.21
C ILE A 176 -22.15 -15.33 7.73
N PRO A 177 -21.90 -15.86 6.52
CA PRO A 177 -22.61 -17.03 6.00
C PRO A 177 -22.28 -18.28 6.80
N SER A 178 -23.15 -19.30 6.75
CA SER A 178 -22.86 -20.61 7.32
C SER A 178 -21.80 -21.35 6.49
N PHE A 179 -21.05 -22.21 7.17
CA PHE A 179 -20.02 -23.06 6.57
C PHE A 179 -20.23 -24.51 6.94
N ASN A 180 -20.04 -25.39 5.98
CA ASN A 180 -20.01 -26.83 6.20
C ASN A 180 -18.63 -27.24 6.74
N SER A 181 -18.56 -28.37 7.44
CA SER A 181 -17.31 -28.83 8.08
C SER A 181 -16.17 -29.01 7.07
N TYR A 182 -16.45 -29.53 5.88
CA TYR A 182 -15.43 -29.72 4.84
C TYR A 182 -14.95 -28.40 4.20
N GLU A 183 -15.75 -27.32 4.24
CA GLU A 183 -15.33 -25.99 3.75
C GLU A 183 -14.30 -25.35 4.68
N LEU A 184 -14.24 -25.81 5.94
CA LEU A 184 -13.31 -25.34 6.97
C LEU A 184 -12.26 -26.38 7.36
N ASP A 185 -11.97 -27.32 6.45
CA ASP A 185 -11.00 -28.41 6.69
C ASP A 185 -11.26 -29.20 7.98
N TRP A 186 -12.54 -29.38 8.30
CA TRP A 186 -13.04 -30.10 9.49
C TRP A 186 -12.59 -29.48 10.82
N GLY A 187 -12.33 -28.17 10.83
CA GLY A 187 -11.97 -27.41 12.02
C GLY A 187 -12.65 -26.04 12.09
N ASN A 188 -12.39 -25.32 13.18
CA ASN A 188 -12.67 -23.88 13.22
C ASN A 188 -11.56 -23.17 12.46
N ARG A 189 -11.90 -22.06 11.79
CA ARG A 189 -10.93 -21.24 11.07
C ARG A 189 -10.99 -19.82 11.59
N GLU A 190 -9.83 -19.28 11.99
CA GLU A 190 -9.67 -17.87 12.32
C GLU A 190 -9.03 -17.16 11.13
N LEU A 191 -9.60 -16.03 10.74
CA LEU A 191 -9.12 -15.20 9.63
C LEU A 191 -9.05 -13.74 10.08
N GLU A 192 -8.08 -13.00 9.56
CA GLU A 192 -8.07 -11.55 9.64
C GLU A 192 -8.39 -11.00 8.26
N ILE A 193 -9.56 -10.36 8.13
CA ILE A 193 -10.00 -9.75 6.88
C ILE A 193 -9.65 -8.27 6.91
N GLU A 194 -8.93 -7.81 5.90
CA GLU A 194 -8.55 -6.41 5.75
C GLU A 194 -9.69 -5.65 5.03
N LEU A 195 -10.15 -4.55 5.63
CA LEU A 195 -11.26 -3.75 5.14
C LEU A 195 -10.82 -2.31 4.90
N LEU A 196 -11.06 -1.80 3.69
CA LEU A 196 -10.99 -0.36 3.43
C LEU A 196 -12.39 0.23 3.49
N VAL A 197 -12.56 1.19 4.39
CA VAL A 197 -13.82 1.88 4.65
C VAL A 197 -13.69 3.33 4.21
N ASN A 198 -14.68 3.86 3.50
CA ASN A 198 -14.69 5.25 3.06
C ASN A 198 -15.18 6.21 4.17
N GLU A 199 -15.17 7.51 3.88
CA GLU A 199 -15.62 8.59 4.78
C GLU A 199 -17.09 8.48 5.22
N ASN A 200 -17.94 7.78 4.46
CA ASN A 200 -19.34 7.54 4.80
C ASN A 200 -19.54 6.30 5.68
N GLY A 201 -18.46 5.54 5.94
CA GLY A 201 -18.53 4.28 6.65
C GLY A 201 -18.87 3.07 5.77
N ASP A 202 -18.90 3.20 4.44
CA ASP A 202 -19.12 2.05 3.56
C ASP A 202 -17.82 1.28 3.34
N VAL A 203 -17.88 -0.05 3.38
CA VAL A 203 -16.75 -0.90 3.01
C VAL A 203 -16.61 -0.91 1.48
N ILE A 204 -15.52 -0.34 0.97
CA ILE A 204 -15.28 -0.20 -0.48
C ILE A 204 -14.31 -1.25 -1.03
N LYS A 205 -13.46 -1.83 -0.17
CA LYS A 205 -12.60 -2.97 -0.52
C LYS A 205 -12.51 -3.93 0.65
N VAL A 206 -12.43 -5.21 0.33
CA VAL A 206 -12.26 -6.32 1.25
C VAL A 206 -11.11 -7.15 0.70
N GLY A 207 -10.22 -7.60 1.57
CA GLY A 207 -9.05 -8.38 1.17
C GLY A 207 -8.64 -9.42 2.19
N PHE A 208 -8.02 -10.49 1.70
CA PHE A 208 -7.45 -11.55 2.52
C PHE A 208 -6.25 -12.16 1.79
N PRO A 209 -5.03 -12.14 2.35
CA PRO A 209 -4.66 -11.48 3.62
C PRO A 209 -4.63 -9.95 3.52
N SER A 210 -4.60 -9.37 2.31
CA SER A 210 -4.58 -7.93 2.10
C SER A 210 -5.46 -7.50 0.93
N ILE A 211 -5.98 -6.28 0.97
CA ILE A 211 -6.73 -5.63 -0.13
C ILE A 211 -5.88 -5.42 -1.40
N TYR A 212 -4.57 -5.63 -1.34
CA TYR A 212 -3.66 -5.50 -2.49
C TYR A 212 -3.23 -6.82 -3.09
N PHE A 213 -3.17 -7.85 -2.25
CA PHE A 213 -2.76 -9.19 -2.62
C PHE A 213 -3.77 -10.19 -2.09
N SER A 214 -5.03 -9.99 -2.48
CA SER A 214 -6.11 -10.89 -2.05
C SER A 214 -5.98 -12.24 -2.74
N ASP A 215 -6.01 -13.32 -1.97
CA ASP A 215 -6.14 -14.68 -2.47
C ASP A 215 -7.57 -14.93 -2.92
N GLU A 216 -7.89 -14.45 -4.12
CA GLU A 216 -9.19 -14.67 -4.75
C GLU A 216 -9.43 -16.14 -5.11
N SER A 217 -8.49 -17.06 -4.88
CA SER A 217 -8.71 -18.50 -5.07
C SER A 217 -9.28 -19.19 -3.83
N ASP A 218 -9.19 -18.57 -2.65
CA ASP A 218 -9.72 -19.10 -1.40
C ASP A 218 -11.26 -19.03 -1.39
N LYS A 219 -11.91 -20.20 -1.39
CA LYS A 219 -13.37 -20.35 -1.44
C LYS A 219 -14.07 -19.81 -0.18
N VAL A 220 -13.42 -19.87 0.99
CA VAL A 220 -13.97 -19.33 2.23
C VAL A 220 -13.99 -17.81 2.14
N TYR A 221 -12.89 -17.20 1.71
CA TYR A 221 -12.80 -15.77 1.48
C TYR A 221 -13.80 -15.28 0.42
N GLN A 222 -13.92 -15.98 -0.71
CA GLN A 222 -14.92 -15.65 -1.73
C GLN A 222 -16.35 -15.61 -1.16
N LYS A 223 -16.68 -16.50 -0.21
CA LYS A 223 -17.98 -16.55 0.46
C LYS A 223 -18.15 -15.40 1.48
N LEU A 224 -17.08 -15.01 2.18
CA LEU A 224 -17.09 -13.91 3.15
C LEU A 224 -17.13 -12.53 2.51
N LYS A 225 -16.43 -12.34 1.39
CA LYS A 225 -16.25 -11.03 0.73
C LYS A 225 -17.55 -10.25 0.51
N PRO A 226 -18.65 -10.86 0.00
CA PRO A 226 -19.93 -10.15 -0.15
C PRO A 226 -20.58 -9.73 1.18
N ALA A 227 -20.35 -10.46 2.27
CA ALA A 227 -20.88 -10.11 3.60
C ALA A 227 -20.18 -8.85 4.13
N PHE A 228 -18.86 -8.77 3.97
CA PHE A 228 -18.08 -7.60 4.36
C PHE A 228 -18.34 -6.37 3.49
N LEU A 229 -18.51 -6.53 2.18
CA LEU A 229 -18.89 -5.42 1.28
C LEU A 229 -20.26 -4.81 1.62
N LYS A 230 -21.14 -5.55 2.29
CA LYS A 230 -22.45 -5.06 2.76
C LYS A 230 -22.39 -4.45 4.17
N ALA A 231 -21.28 -4.63 4.88
CA ALA A 231 -21.11 -4.05 6.20
C ALA A 231 -20.95 -2.53 6.10
N LYS A 232 -21.34 -1.85 7.18
CA LYS A 232 -21.17 -0.39 7.32
C LYS A 232 -20.65 -0.07 8.69
N PHE A 233 -19.80 0.94 8.77
CA PHE A 233 -19.24 1.48 10.00
C PHE A 233 -19.81 2.87 10.27
N TYR A 234 -19.71 3.29 11.53
CA TYR A 234 -19.81 4.72 11.82
C TYR A 234 -18.62 5.42 11.16
N PRO A 235 -18.82 6.58 10.52
CA PRO A 235 -17.73 7.38 10.00
C PRO A 235 -16.65 7.59 11.06
N TYR A 236 -15.41 7.32 10.71
CA TYR A 236 -14.28 7.56 11.61
C TYR A 236 -13.95 9.05 11.59
N ILE A 237 -14.00 9.68 12.77
CA ILE A 237 -13.79 11.12 12.92
C ILE A 237 -12.40 11.38 13.48
N GLU A 238 -11.57 12.10 12.72
CA GLU A 238 -10.26 12.61 13.13
C GLU A 238 -10.24 14.12 12.89
N ASP A 239 -9.83 14.90 13.88
CA ASP A 239 -9.82 16.37 13.83
C ASP A 239 -11.12 17.00 13.33
N GLY A 240 -12.26 16.45 13.78
CA GLY A 240 -13.60 16.95 13.46
C GLY A 240 -14.09 16.64 12.04
N ARG A 241 -13.41 15.76 11.29
CA ARG A 241 -13.79 15.38 9.92
C ARG A 241 -13.87 13.87 9.76
N ALA A 242 -14.78 13.41 8.90
CA ALA A 242 -14.86 12.01 8.52
C ALA A 242 -13.69 11.62 7.60
N ARG A 243 -13.16 10.42 7.79
CA ARG A 243 -11.94 9.93 7.12
C ARG A 243 -12.13 8.48 6.70
N SER A 244 -11.63 8.15 5.51
CA SER A 244 -11.45 6.75 5.12
C SER A 244 -10.43 6.09 6.06
N PHE A 245 -10.62 4.81 6.35
CA PHE A 245 -9.72 4.05 7.21
C PHE A 245 -9.58 2.60 6.76
N LEU A 246 -8.43 2.01 7.04
CA LEU A 246 -8.13 0.60 6.85
C LEU A 246 -8.14 -0.09 8.22
N ILE A 247 -8.77 -1.25 8.32
CA ILE A 247 -8.86 -2.02 9.57
C ILE A 247 -8.70 -3.52 9.31
N LEU A 248 -8.10 -4.24 10.26
CA LEU A 248 -8.14 -5.70 10.32
C LEU A 248 -9.32 -6.15 11.15
N GLN A 249 -10.18 -6.96 10.56
CA GLN A 249 -11.33 -7.55 11.22
C GLN A 249 -11.06 -9.04 11.48
N PRO A 250 -10.86 -9.47 12.73
CA PRO A 250 -10.82 -10.88 13.05
C PRO A 250 -12.20 -11.52 12.86
N VAL A 251 -12.21 -12.74 12.33
CA VAL A 251 -13.40 -13.56 12.06
C VAL A 251 -13.13 -14.98 12.51
N GLU A 252 -13.97 -15.49 13.40
CA GLU A 252 -13.99 -16.91 13.77
C GLU A 252 -15.10 -17.62 12.99
N LEU A 253 -14.74 -18.63 12.22
CA LEU A 253 -15.67 -19.46 11.46
C LEU A 253 -15.83 -20.81 12.17
N ARG A 254 -17.09 -21.19 12.38
CA ARG A 254 -17.48 -22.49 12.94
C ARG A 254 -18.41 -23.19 11.97
N SER A 255 -18.28 -24.51 11.89
CA SER A 255 -19.19 -25.33 11.10
C SER A 255 -20.61 -25.28 11.69
N SER A 256 -21.62 -25.17 10.84
CA SER A 256 -23.03 -25.31 11.23
C SER A 256 -23.46 -26.77 11.43
N GLU A 257 -22.63 -27.73 11.01
CA GLU A 257 -22.92 -29.16 11.09
C GLU A 257 -22.07 -29.82 12.18
N SER A 258 -22.65 -30.80 12.88
CA SER A 258 -21.86 -31.68 13.74
C SER A 258 -20.89 -32.49 12.89
N GLU A 259 -19.60 -32.48 13.24
CA GLU A 259 -18.58 -33.28 12.57
C GLU A 259 -19.06 -34.74 12.40
N PRO A 260 -19.10 -35.27 11.16
CA PRO A 260 -19.58 -36.62 10.88
C PRO A 260 -18.84 -37.66 11.72
N LEU A 261 -19.57 -38.66 12.21
CA LEU A 261 -19.02 -39.76 13.04
C LEU A 261 -17.78 -40.41 12.41
N PHE A 262 -17.76 -40.57 11.09
CA PHE A 262 -16.63 -41.14 10.36
C PHE A 262 -15.35 -40.29 10.50
N HIS A 263 -15.46 -38.96 10.44
CA HIS A 263 -14.31 -38.06 10.59
C HIS A 263 -13.78 -38.03 12.02
N LYS A 264 -14.68 -38.11 13.02
CA LYS A 264 -14.29 -38.29 14.43
C LYS A 264 -13.49 -39.58 14.65
N ILE A 265 -13.92 -40.67 14.03
CA ILE A 265 -13.26 -41.99 14.13
C ILE A 265 -11.89 -41.97 13.42
N THR A 266 -11.79 -41.43 12.22
CA THR A 266 -10.50 -41.37 11.50
C THR A 266 -9.50 -40.45 12.20
N LYS A 267 -9.93 -39.30 12.72
CA LYS A 267 -9.08 -38.39 13.51
C LYS A 267 -8.60 -39.05 14.82
N SER A 268 -9.42 -39.85 15.50
CA SER A 268 -8.99 -40.55 16.71
C SER A 268 -8.02 -41.70 16.44
N ILE A 269 -8.15 -42.36 15.28
CA ILE A 269 -7.30 -43.50 14.89
C ILE A 269 -5.97 -43.04 14.29
N PHE A 270 -5.99 -42.02 13.43
CA PHE A 270 -4.84 -41.59 12.63
C PHE A 270 -4.22 -40.25 13.08
N GLY A 271 -4.88 -39.49 13.95
CA GLY A 271 -4.40 -38.21 14.48
C GLY A 271 -3.45 -38.30 15.69
N LYS A 272 -3.08 -39.50 16.14
CA LYS A 272 -1.98 -39.69 17.10
C LYS A 272 -0.68 -39.92 16.34
N LYS A 273 0.05 -38.85 16.06
CA LYS A 273 1.51 -38.84 15.91
C LYS A 273 2.06 -37.55 16.48
#